data_AF-A0A5N5T2C2-F1
#
_entry.id   AF-A0A5N5T2C2-F1
#
_cell.length_a   1.000
_cell.length_b   1.000
_cell.length_c   1.000
_cell.angle_alpha   90.00
_cell.angle_beta   90.00
_cell.angle_gamma   90.00
#
_symmetry.space_group_name_H-M   'P 1'
#
loop_
_entity.id
_entity.type
_entity.pdbx_description
1 polymer ?
#
loop_
_entity_poly.entity_id
_entity_poly.type
_entity_poly.pdbx_seq_one_letter_code
_entity_poly.pdbx_strand_id
1 'polypeptide(L)'
;MDKVMITKLRNLCLTSYWWPRQSTRVDRKRTTTAKQREELDLQVAKFFFYCNIAFDIVESKYFIKLPPNRKRLTNQLLDKVNEEVIQAIKNDLTDSCLTLVQDGWTNVSNDPMIAHCLHNGHQSFLISSVHSESEDKKKAKYCTELAIEAITFIKKYL
;
A
#
# COMPACT_ATOMS: atom_id res chain seq x y z
N MET A 1 -28.23 14.81 -31.99
CA MET A 1 -27.29 14.28 -30.98
C MET A 1 -27.85 13.06 -30.24
N ASP A 2 -28.55 12.22 -31.01
CA ASP A 2 -28.16 10.86 -31.39
C ASP A 2 -27.89 9.85 -30.27
N LYS A 3 -29.00 9.18 -29.93
CA LYS A 3 -29.14 7.87 -29.25
C LYS A 3 -28.36 6.72 -29.93
N VAL A 4 -27.49 7.00 -30.89
CA VAL A 4 -26.71 6.02 -31.68
C VAL A 4 -25.37 5.69 -31.00
N MET A 5 -24.80 6.59 -30.18
CA MET A 5 -23.57 6.30 -29.43
C MET A 5 -23.79 5.38 -28.22
N ILE A 6 -24.96 5.44 -27.57
CA ILE A 6 -25.26 4.59 -26.39
C ILE A 6 -25.50 3.12 -26.81
N THR A 7 -25.95 2.88 -28.03
CA THR A 7 -26.20 1.53 -28.56
C THR A 7 -24.91 0.82 -28.99
N LYS A 8 -23.85 1.57 -29.34
CA LYS A 8 -22.53 0.99 -29.72
C LYS A 8 -21.71 0.48 -28.53
N LEU A 9 -21.97 0.97 -27.31
CA LEU A 9 -21.32 0.47 -26.09
C LEU A 9 -22.04 -0.73 -25.46
N ARG A 10 -23.29 -1.02 -25.84
CA ARG A 10 -24.03 -2.21 -25.36
C ARG A 10 -23.76 -3.48 -26.17
N ASN A 11 -23.29 -3.35 -27.41
CA ASN A 11 -23.10 -4.49 -28.31
C ASN A 11 -21.67 -5.03 -28.39
N LEU A 12 -20.70 -4.46 -27.65
CA LEU A 12 -19.35 -5.01 -27.50
C LEU A 12 -19.20 -5.92 -26.26
N CYS A 13 -20.27 -6.11 -25.48
CA CYS A 13 -20.23 -6.86 -24.21
C CYS A 13 -21.03 -8.18 -24.24
N LEU A 14 -21.56 -8.62 -25.40
CA LEU A 14 -22.49 -9.76 -25.45
C LEU A 14 -22.22 -10.82 -26.52
N THR A 15 -21.01 -10.89 -27.10
CA THR A 15 -20.67 -12.00 -27.98
C THR A 15 -19.40 -12.71 -27.51
N SER A 16 -19.59 -13.99 -27.20
CA SER A 16 -18.61 -15.06 -26.98
C SER A 16 -17.74 -15.01 -25.72
N TYR A 17 -18.38 -15.10 -24.54
CA TYR A 17 -17.86 -16.01 -23.52
C TYR A 17 -18.65 -17.32 -23.57
N TRP A 18 -18.30 -18.15 -24.54
CA TRP A 18 -18.49 -19.60 -24.40
C TRP A 18 -17.59 -20.05 -23.26
N TRP A 19 -18.12 -20.13 -22.04
CA TRP A 19 -17.54 -21.02 -21.05
C TRP A 19 -17.90 -22.44 -21.50
N PRO A 20 -16.92 -23.31 -21.81
CA PRO A 20 -17.21 -24.73 -21.95
C PRO A 20 -17.93 -25.17 -20.67
N ARG A 21 -19.06 -25.87 -20.80
CA ARG A 21 -19.71 -26.51 -19.66
C ARG A 21 -18.76 -27.59 -19.15
N GLN A 22 -17.86 -27.20 -18.26
CA GLN A 22 -16.94 -28.16 -17.65
C GLN A 22 -17.80 -29.07 -16.77
N SER A 23 -17.91 -30.33 -17.17
CA SER A 23 -18.26 -31.40 -16.24
C SER A 23 -17.04 -31.58 -15.34
N THR A 24 -16.95 -30.79 -14.28
CA THR A 24 -16.03 -31.07 -13.19
C THR A 24 -16.81 -31.80 -12.13
N ARG A 25 -16.43 -33.07 -11.91
CA ARG A 25 -16.58 -33.69 -10.59
C ARG A 25 -16.28 -32.61 -9.56
N VAL A 26 -17.17 -32.39 -8.60
CA VAL A 26 -16.89 -31.53 -7.46
C VAL A 26 -15.74 -32.19 -6.72
N ASP A 27 -14.50 -31.84 -7.07
CA ASP A 27 -13.33 -32.22 -6.32
C ASP A 27 -13.59 -31.77 -4.90
N ARG A 28 -13.48 -32.73 -3.97
CA ARG A 28 -13.62 -32.54 -2.51
C ARG A 28 -13.15 -31.14 -2.14
N LYS A 29 -13.98 -30.36 -1.43
CA LYS A 29 -13.59 -29.10 -0.79
C LYS A 29 -12.18 -29.27 -0.21
N ARG A 30 -11.15 -28.79 -0.92
CA ARG A 30 -9.78 -28.82 -0.41
C ARG A 30 -9.73 -27.76 0.65
N THR A 31 -9.88 -28.18 1.91
CA THR A 31 -9.60 -27.32 3.04
C THR A 31 -8.15 -26.87 2.89
N THR A 32 -7.93 -25.59 2.58
CA THR A 32 -6.59 -25.00 2.56
C THR A 32 -5.95 -25.23 3.92
N THR A 33 -4.71 -25.70 3.93
CA THR A 33 -3.96 -25.82 5.19
C THR A 33 -3.78 -24.44 5.81
N ALA A 34 -3.56 -24.37 7.13
CA ALA A 34 -3.36 -23.09 7.82
C ALA A 34 -2.23 -22.26 7.16
N LYS A 35 -1.15 -22.93 6.74
CA LYS A 35 -0.02 -22.31 6.02
C LYS A 35 -0.42 -21.74 4.66
N GLN A 36 -1.21 -22.47 3.86
CA GLN A 36 -1.68 -21.97 2.56
C GLN A 36 -2.61 -20.78 2.71
N ARG A 37 -3.45 -20.79 3.74
CA ARG A 37 -4.31 -19.64 4.05
C ARG A 37 -3.50 -18.41 4.44
N GLU A 38 -2.48 -18.59 5.27
CA GLU A 38 -1.59 -17.50 5.67
C GLU A 38 -0.85 -16.88 4.48
N GLU A 39 -0.36 -17.69 3.55
CA GLU A 39 0.27 -17.22 2.30
C GLU A 39 -0.70 -16.39 1.46
N LEU A 40 -1.94 -16.87 1.27
CA LEU A 40 -2.97 -16.13 0.53
C LEU A 40 -3.32 -14.80 1.22
N ASP A 41 -3.46 -14.82 2.55
CA ASP A 41 -3.76 -13.62 3.32
C ASP A 41 -2.63 -12.58 3.17
N LEU A 42 -1.37 -13.02 3.16
CA LEU A 42 -0.21 -12.16 2.96
C LEU A 42 -0.16 -11.59 1.54
N GLN A 43 -0.49 -12.37 0.51
CA GLN A 43 -0.59 -11.87 -0.87
C GLN A 43 -1.69 -10.82 -1.03
N VAL A 44 -2.84 -11.03 -0.40
CA VAL A 44 -3.90 -10.02 -0.35
C VAL A 44 -3.39 -8.76 0.36
N ALA A 45 -2.68 -8.89 1.47
CA ALA A 45 -2.12 -7.74 2.17
C ALA A 45 -1.13 -6.94 1.32
N LYS A 46 -0.23 -7.62 0.61
CA LYS A 46 0.67 -6.99 -0.37
C LYS A 46 -0.11 -6.23 -1.44
N PHE A 47 -1.15 -6.83 -2.01
CA PHE A 47 -1.98 -6.18 -3.00
C PHE A 47 -2.62 -4.89 -2.47
N PHE A 48 -3.19 -4.92 -1.26
CA PHE A 48 -3.76 -3.72 -0.64
C PHE A 48 -2.71 -2.63 -0.40
N PHE A 49 -1.54 -3.01 0.09
CA PHE A 49 -0.44 -2.08 0.36
C PHE A 49 0.11 -1.44 -0.92
N TYR A 50 0.52 -2.24 -1.91
CA TYR A 50 1.14 -1.74 -3.14
C TYR A 50 0.16 -0.95 -4.02
N CYS A 51 -1.13 -1.29 -4.00
CA CYS A 51 -2.14 -0.57 -4.76
C CYS A 51 -2.78 0.59 -3.98
N ASN A 52 -2.28 0.90 -2.77
CA ASN A 52 -2.80 1.94 -1.88
C ASN A 52 -4.33 1.85 -1.70
N ILE A 53 -4.82 0.64 -1.45
CA ILE A 53 -6.24 0.36 -1.32
C ILE A 53 -6.67 0.55 0.13
N ALA A 54 -7.75 1.29 0.35
CA ALA A 54 -8.30 1.49 1.67
C ALA A 54 -8.78 0.16 2.30
N PHE A 55 -8.42 -0.07 3.57
CA PHE A 55 -8.66 -1.36 4.25
C PHE A 55 -10.14 -1.61 4.58
N ASP A 56 -10.97 -0.58 4.59
CA ASP A 56 -12.43 -0.65 4.74
C ASP A 56 -13.10 -1.42 3.59
N ILE A 57 -12.48 -1.49 2.41
CA ILE A 57 -12.99 -2.27 1.26
C ILE A 57 -13.19 -3.74 1.61
N VAL A 58 -12.42 -4.29 2.56
CA VAL A 58 -12.59 -5.66 3.05
C VAL A 58 -13.96 -5.91 3.69
N GLU A 59 -14.61 -4.87 4.22
CA GLU A 59 -15.93 -4.93 4.84
C GLU A 59 -17.06 -4.88 3.80
N SER A 60 -16.74 -4.64 2.52
CA SER A 60 -17.70 -4.67 1.42
C SER A 60 -18.40 -6.04 1.32
N LYS A 61 -19.70 -6.04 1.05
CA LYS A 61 -20.51 -7.27 0.83
C LYS A 61 -19.95 -8.18 -0.27
N TYR A 62 -19.18 -7.62 -1.19
CA TYR A 62 -18.53 -8.36 -2.28
C TYR A 62 -17.20 -8.99 -1.86
N PHE A 63 -16.54 -8.46 -0.83
CA PHE A 63 -15.24 -8.92 -0.35
C PHE A 63 -15.34 -9.74 0.94
N ILE A 64 -16.39 -9.57 1.76
CA ILE A 64 -16.54 -10.20 3.08
C ILE A 64 -16.42 -11.74 3.11
N LYS A 65 -16.61 -12.40 1.96
CA LYS A 65 -16.46 -13.86 1.81
C LYS A 65 -15.01 -14.29 1.54
N LEU A 66 -14.13 -13.35 1.22
CA LEU A 66 -12.71 -13.56 1.02
C LEU A 66 -11.96 -13.21 2.31
N PRO A 67 -11.00 -14.04 2.73
CA PRO A 67 -10.08 -13.66 3.80
C PRO A 67 -9.02 -12.68 3.23
N PRO A 68 -8.32 -11.89 4.07
CA PRO A 68 -8.44 -11.75 5.53
C PRO A 68 -9.54 -10.76 5.95
N ASN A 69 -9.85 -10.70 7.25
CA ASN A 69 -10.72 -9.65 7.81
C ASN A 69 -9.93 -8.35 8.04
N ARG A 70 -10.63 -7.22 8.16
CA ARG A 70 -10.00 -5.89 8.29
C ARG A 70 -8.99 -5.82 9.42
N LYS A 71 -9.36 -6.26 10.63
CA LYS A 71 -8.48 -6.19 11.82
C LYS A 71 -7.17 -6.93 11.64
N ARG A 72 -7.20 -8.10 10.98
CA ARG A 72 -6.00 -8.89 10.70
C ARG A 72 -5.17 -8.26 9.59
N LEU A 73 -5.82 -7.68 8.59
CA LEU A 73 -5.17 -6.94 7.51
C LEU A 73 -4.41 -5.72 8.04
N THR A 74 -5.06 -4.86 8.85
CA THR A 74 -4.50 -3.59 9.34
C THR A 74 -3.40 -3.75 10.37
N ASN A 75 -3.36 -4.88 11.08
CA ASN A 75 -2.42 -5.11 12.17
C ASN A 75 -1.36 -6.11 11.70
N GLN A 76 -1.56 -7.40 12.01
CA GLN A 76 -0.58 -8.46 11.81
C GLN A 76 -0.02 -8.58 10.39
N LEU A 77 -0.88 -8.47 9.36
CA LEU A 77 -0.42 -8.64 7.99
C LEU A 77 0.30 -7.40 7.47
N LEU A 78 -0.16 -6.21 7.85
CA LEU A 78 0.50 -4.96 7.49
C LEU A 78 1.89 -4.87 8.11
N ASP A 79 2.04 -5.28 9.38
CA ASP A 79 3.33 -5.32 10.06
C ASP A 79 4.32 -6.24 9.31
N LYS A 80 3.89 -7.45 8.92
CA LYS A 80 4.70 -8.38 8.13
C LYS A 80 5.10 -7.80 6.78
N VAL A 81 4.17 -7.19 6.05
CA VAL A 81 4.46 -6.56 4.76
C VAL A 81 5.45 -5.41 4.94
N ASN A 82 5.29 -4.59 5.98
CA ASN A 82 6.19 -3.49 6.29
C ASN A 82 7.60 -4.00 6.62
N GLU A 83 7.73 -5.06 7.43
CA GLU A 83 9.01 -5.71 7.73
C GLU A 83 9.70 -6.21 6.45
N GLU A 84 8.96 -6.87 5.55
CA GLU A 84 9.49 -7.32 4.25
C GLU A 84 9.96 -6.15 3.38
N VAL A 85 9.18 -5.07 3.31
CA VAL A 85 9.54 -3.87 2.54
C VAL A 85 10.79 -3.20 3.12
N ILE A 86 10.85 -3.01 4.44
CA ILE A 86 12.02 -2.45 5.11
C ILE A 86 13.25 -3.31 4.82
N GLN A 87 13.13 -4.65 4.90
CA GLN A 87 14.26 -5.54 4.62
C GLN A 87 14.72 -5.48 3.16
N ALA A 88 13.80 -5.36 2.21
CA ALA A 88 14.15 -5.15 0.81
C ALA A 88 14.90 -3.82 0.61
N ILE A 89 14.41 -2.74 1.24
CA ILE A 89 15.07 -1.42 1.21
C ILE A 89 16.51 -1.52 1.77
N LYS A 90 16.73 -2.20 2.90
CA LYS A 90 18.09 -2.39 3.45
C LYS A 90 19.05 -3.02 2.47
N ASN A 91 18.60 -4.09 1.81
CA ASN A 91 19.41 -4.79 0.84
C ASN A 91 19.77 -3.88 -0.35
N ASP A 92 18.85 -3.03 -0.79
CA ASP A 92 19.04 -2.07 -1.89
C ASP A 92 19.92 -0.86 -1.53
N LEU A 93 20.01 -0.51 -0.24
CA LEU A 93 20.77 0.65 0.23
C LEU A 93 22.21 0.33 0.66
N THR A 94 22.57 -0.96 0.74
CA THR A 94 23.90 -1.39 1.17
C THR A 94 24.97 -0.79 0.25
N ASP A 95 26.02 -0.22 0.85
CA ASP A 95 27.17 0.43 0.17
C ASP A 95 26.84 1.59 -0.78
N SER A 96 25.64 2.19 -0.67
CA SER A 96 25.21 3.30 -1.53
C SER A 96 25.43 4.68 -0.88
N CYS A 97 25.71 5.69 -1.70
CA CYS A 97 25.65 7.09 -1.25
C CYS A 97 24.18 7.53 -1.16
N LEU A 98 23.75 7.96 0.02
CA LEU A 98 22.35 8.25 0.30
C LEU A 98 22.13 9.75 0.49
N THR A 99 21.09 10.27 -0.14
CA THR A 99 20.62 11.65 0.05
C THR A 99 19.28 11.63 0.77
N LEU A 100 19.20 12.28 1.93
CA LEU A 100 17.92 12.57 2.58
C LEU A 100 17.32 13.83 1.95
N VAL A 101 16.11 13.69 1.42
CA VAL A 101 15.30 14.79 0.88
C VAL A 101 14.16 15.04 1.84
N GLN A 102 14.02 16.29 2.29
CA GLN A 102 12.91 16.72 3.12
C GLN A 102 12.05 17.68 2.31
N ASP A 103 10.75 17.40 2.26
CA ASP A 103 9.75 18.23 1.61
C ASP A 103 8.63 18.58 2.59
N GLY A 104 7.98 19.73 2.37
CA GLY A 104 6.94 20.22 3.26
C GLY A 104 5.86 20.99 2.52
N TRP A 105 4.61 20.68 2.85
CA TRP A 105 3.42 21.37 2.37
C TRP A 105 2.43 21.57 3.51
N THR A 106 1.32 22.26 3.25
CA THR A 106 0.22 22.39 4.21
C THR A 106 -1.04 21.71 3.68
N ASN A 107 -1.87 21.19 4.58
CA ASN A 107 -3.19 20.69 4.21
C ASN A 107 -4.19 21.85 4.01
N VAL A 108 -5.45 21.53 3.71
CA VAL A 108 -6.53 22.52 3.54
C VAL A 108 -6.84 23.34 4.81
N SER A 109 -6.51 22.80 5.98
CA SER A 109 -6.62 23.46 7.29
C SER A 109 -5.37 24.29 7.63
N ASN A 110 -4.42 24.42 6.70
CA ASN A 110 -3.14 25.10 6.87
C ASN A 110 -2.20 24.43 7.90
N ASP A 111 -2.41 23.16 8.22
CA ASP A 111 -1.53 22.40 9.10
C ASP A 111 -0.29 21.92 8.34
N PRO A 112 0.93 22.06 8.89
CA PRO A 112 2.14 21.55 8.26
C PRO A 112 2.14 20.03 8.13
N MET A 113 2.56 19.58 6.95
CA MET A 113 2.95 18.21 6.63
C MET A 113 4.40 18.20 6.17
N ILE A 114 5.23 17.35 6.77
CA ILE A 114 6.65 17.21 6.41
C ILE A 114 6.92 15.75 6.08
N ALA A 115 7.47 15.50 4.89
CA ALA A 115 7.85 14.18 4.43
C ALA A 115 9.36 14.07 4.25
N HIS A 116 9.89 12.88 4.55
CA HIS A 116 11.29 12.54 4.33
C HIS A 116 11.39 11.38 3.36
N CYS A 117 12.14 11.60 2.30
CA CYS A 117 12.47 10.59 1.30
C CYS A 117 13.97 10.33 1.29
N LEU A 118 14.35 9.08 1.14
CA LEU A 118 15.73 8.67 0.94
C LEU A 118 15.95 8.39 -0.54
N HIS A 119 17.02 8.91 -1.12
CA HIS A 119 17.36 8.70 -2.53
C HIS A 119 18.77 8.11 -2.63
N ASN A 120 18.91 7.01 -3.36
CA ASN A 120 20.20 6.34 -3.58
C ASN A 120 20.83 6.67 -4.95
N GLY A 121 20.29 7.67 -5.67
CA GLY A 121 20.72 8.03 -7.02
C GLY A 121 19.88 7.41 -8.15
N HIS A 122 19.19 6.30 -7.87
CA HIS A 122 18.37 5.57 -8.84
C HIS A 122 16.88 5.54 -8.48
N GLN A 123 16.58 5.41 -7.18
CA GLN A 123 15.24 5.27 -6.66
C GLN A 123 15.04 6.07 -5.37
N SER A 124 13.79 6.47 -5.14
CA SER A 124 13.34 7.20 -3.95
C SER A 124 12.51 6.28 -3.05
N PHE A 125 12.76 6.36 -1.75
CA PHE A 125 12.02 5.63 -0.72
C PHE A 125 11.40 6.63 0.25
N LEU A 126 10.09 6.56 0.44
CA LEU A 126 9.43 7.34 1.50
C LEU A 126 9.76 6.72 2.86
N ILE A 127 10.37 7.49 3.75
CA ILE A 127 10.81 7.02 5.07
C ILE A 127 9.80 7.43 6.14
N SER A 128 9.32 8.67 6.10
CA SER A 128 8.35 9.17 7.06
C SER A 128 7.54 10.32 6.49
N SER A 129 6.34 10.47 7.03
CA SER A 129 5.46 11.61 6.79
C SER A 129 4.84 12.00 8.12
N VAL A 130 5.09 13.24 8.55
CA VAL A 130 4.64 13.77 9.83
C VAL A 130 3.62 14.86 9.58
N HIS A 131 2.43 14.67 10.14
CA HIS A 131 1.41 15.71 10.22
C HIS A 131 1.49 16.41 11.57
N SER A 132 1.28 17.72 11.59
CA SER A 132 1.37 18.51 12.81
C SER A 132 0.33 19.61 12.85
N GLU A 133 -0.54 19.59 13.86
CA GLU A 133 -1.69 20.50 14.00
C GLU A 133 -1.33 21.87 14.62
N SER A 134 -0.08 22.32 14.52
CA SER A 134 0.38 23.54 15.20
C SER A 134 1.20 24.43 14.27
N GLU A 135 0.85 25.72 14.22
CA GLU A 135 1.59 26.73 13.45
C GLU A 135 3.04 26.90 13.92
N ASP A 136 3.33 26.67 15.20
CA ASP A 136 4.69 26.75 15.76
C ASP A 136 5.64 25.74 15.13
N LYS A 137 5.10 24.73 14.45
CA LYS A 137 5.85 23.69 13.75
C LYS A 137 6.16 24.03 12.28
N LYS A 138 5.87 25.26 11.82
CA LYS A 138 6.36 25.80 10.54
C LYS A 138 7.74 26.47 10.64
N LYS A 139 8.48 26.18 11.71
CA LYS A 139 9.78 26.82 12.01
C LYS A 139 10.93 25.95 11.52
N ALA A 140 12.01 26.59 11.07
CA ALA A 140 13.23 25.91 10.62
C ALA A 140 13.81 24.95 11.68
N LYS A 141 13.67 25.29 12.97
CA LYS A 141 14.08 24.43 14.08
C LYS A 141 13.35 23.09 14.07
N TYR A 142 12.02 23.11 13.87
CA TYR A 142 11.22 21.88 13.82
C TYR A 142 11.58 21.02 12.62
N CYS A 143 11.77 21.64 11.45
CA CYS A 143 12.26 20.94 10.26
C CYS A 143 13.62 20.25 10.52
N THR A 144 14.52 20.92 11.24
CA THR A 144 15.84 20.37 11.59
C THR A 144 15.74 19.20 12.58
N GLU A 145 14.87 19.31 13.58
CA GLU A 145 14.61 18.25 14.55
C GLU A 145 14.09 16.98 13.84
N LEU A 146 13.11 17.13 12.96
CA LEU A 146 12.58 16.01 12.16
C LEU A 146 13.63 15.41 11.21
N ALA A 147 14.48 16.23 10.59
CA ALA A 147 15.58 15.73 9.77
C ALA A 147 16.54 14.85 10.58
N ILE A 148 16.89 15.29 11.79
CA ILE A 148 17.78 14.55 12.70
C ILE A 148 17.13 13.24 13.13
N GLU A 149 15.83 13.24 13.44
CA GLU A 149 15.08 12.03 13.76
C GLU A 149 15.07 11.04 12.59
N ALA A 150 14.83 11.53 11.37
CA ALA A 150 14.87 10.70 10.16
C ALA A 150 16.27 10.11 9.91
N ILE A 151 17.34 10.90 10.05
CA ILE A 151 18.73 10.42 9.94
C ILE A 151 19.02 9.35 11.00
N THR A 152 18.55 9.56 12.24
CA THR A 152 18.76 8.61 13.34
C THR A 152 18.01 7.31 13.09
N PHE A 153 16.79 7.40 12.58
CA PHE A 153 16.01 6.24 12.16
C PHE A 153 16.74 5.46 11.06
N ILE A 154 17.18 6.15 10.00
CA ILE A 154 17.93 5.54 8.88
C ILE A 154 19.15 4.81 9.44
N LYS A 155 20.03 5.49 10.20
CA LYS A 155 21.25 4.87 10.76
C LYS A 155 21.00 3.65 11.65
N LYS A 156 19.84 3.58 12.30
CA LYS A 156 19.51 2.50 13.25
C LYS A 156 18.83 1.32 12.56
N TYR A 157 17.98 1.59 11.57
CA TYR A 157 17.07 0.61 11.01
C TYR A 157 17.30 0.31 9.55
N LEU A 158 17.99 1.16 8.78
CA LEU A 158 18.30 0.98 7.37
C LEU A 158 19.81 0.83 7.15
#